data_AF-A0A5C7XSH4-F1
#
_entry.id   AF-A0A5C7XSH4-F1
#
_cell.length_a   1.000
_cell.length_b   1.000
_cell.length_c   1.000
_cell.angle_alpha   90.00
_cell.angle_beta   90.00
_cell.angle_gamma   90.00
#
_symmetry.space_group_name_H-M   'P 1'
#
loop_
_entity.id
_entity.type
_entity.pdbx_description
1 polymer ?
#
loop_
_entity_poly.entity_id
_entity_poly.type
_entity_poly.pdbx_seq_one_letter_code
_entity_poly.pdbx_strand_id
1 'polypeptide(L)'
;MATTQPAQIRPEEVGTEWMTWALRRSGTLADGARVTSVDREPCGTGQLADSYRFTLGYDSPGAGPGTVVGKFASEDPASRAFGQQSGYYRTEIRFYQQLAPRLSAVALPTALHAEVADDGAEFVLLMDDLAPARVVDQ
;
A
#
# COMPACT_ATOMS: atom_id res chain seq x y z
N MET A 1 -22.76 7.98 -12.18
CA MET A 1 -21.52 7.24 -12.48
C MET A 1 -20.76 7.15 -11.18
N ALA A 2 -20.60 5.96 -10.61
CA ALA A 2 -19.92 5.80 -9.33
C ALA A 2 -18.44 6.17 -9.53
N THR A 3 -18.00 7.22 -8.85
CA THR A 3 -16.58 7.55 -8.76
C THR A 3 -15.93 6.39 -8.02
N THR A 4 -15.11 5.58 -8.71
CA THR A 4 -14.31 4.54 -8.04
C THR A 4 -13.54 5.22 -6.93
N GLN A 5 -13.85 4.84 -5.70
CA GLN A 5 -13.22 5.39 -4.51
C GLN A 5 -11.74 4.95 -4.54
N PRO A 6 -10.76 5.82 -4.24
CA PRO A 6 -9.35 5.45 -4.25
C PRO A 6 -9.00 4.24 -3.34
N ALA A 7 -9.89 3.88 -2.41
CA ALA A 7 -9.85 2.65 -1.60
C ALA A 7 -9.93 1.32 -2.37
N GLN A 8 -10.49 1.35 -3.58
CA GLN A 8 -10.85 0.17 -4.36
C GLN A 8 -9.99 0.12 -5.62
N ILE A 9 -8.69 -0.09 -5.42
CA ILE A 9 -7.75 -0.30 -6.51
C ILE A 9 -7.18 -1.70 -6.43
N ARG A 10 -7.24 -2.43 -7.54
CA ARG A 10 -6.56 -3.69 -7.69
C ARG A 10 -5.07 -3.46 -7.93
N PRO A 11 -4.19 -4.38 -7.52
CA PRO A 11 -2.75 -4.15 -7.66
C PRO A 11 -2.32 -3.95 -9.13
N GLU A 12 -3.07 -4.40 -10.14
CA GLU A 12 -2.80 -4.22 -11.58
C GLU A 12 -3.26 -2.87 -12.12
N GLU A 13 -4.15 -2.19 -11.39
CA GLU A 13 -4.64 -0.85 -11.71
C GLU A 13 -3.69 0.23 -11.14
N VAL A 14 -2.73 -0.17 -10.29
CA VAL A 14 -1.71 0.72 -9.71
C VAL A 14 -0.72 1.17 -10.79
N GLY A 15 -1.08 2.27 -11.46
CA GLY A 15 -0.25 2.96 -12.46
C GLY A 15 0.45 4.22 -11.92
N THR A 16 1.18 4.87 -12.82
CA THR A 16 1.93 6.11 -12.54
C THR A 16 1.05 7.24 -11.99
N GLU A 17 -0.17 7.39 -12.49
CA GLU A 17 -1.10 8.44 -12.04
C GLU A 17 -1.56 8.21 -10.60
N TRP A 18 -1.97 6.98 -10.26
CA TRP A 18 -2.39 6.65 -8.91
C TRP A 18 -1.23 6.75 -7.92
N MET A 19 -0.05 6.26 -8.29
CA MET A 19 1.15 6.36 -7.45
C MET A 19 1.56 7.82 -7.23
N THR A 20 1.50 8.65 -8.27
CA THR A 20 1.73 10.10 -8.17
C THR A 20 0.75 10.75 -7.20
N TRP A 21 -0.53 10.39 -7.28
CA TRP A 21 -1.55 10.90 -6.37
C TRP A 21 -1.29 10.48 -4.92
N ALA A 22 -1.02 9.19 -4.68
CA ALA A 22 -0.79 8.64 -3.35
C ALA A 22 0.42 9.28 -2.66
N LEU A 23 1.57 9.32 -3.35
CA LEU A 23 2.81 9.90 -2.81
C LEU A 23 2.74 11.41 -2.62
N ARG A 24 2.02 12.13 -3.50
CA ARG A 24 1.80 13.57 -3.30
C ARG A 24 0.92 13.82 -2.08
N ARG A 25 -0.14 13.03 -1.90
CA ARG A 25 -1.03 13.13 -0.74
C ARG A 25 -0.32 12.80 0.57
N SER A 26 0.63 11.87 0.56
CA SER A 26 1.46 11.55 1.74
C SER A 26 2.54 12.60 2.02
N GLY A 27 2.80 13.53 1.09
CA GLY A 27 3.89 14.49 1.18
C GLY A 27 5.28 13.89 0.92
N THR A 28 5.35 12.68 0.36
CA THR A 28 6.61 11.97 0.08
C THR A 28 7.11 12.22 -1.35
N LEU A 29 6.27 12.77 -2.22
CA LEU A 29 6.67 13.24 -3.55
C LEU A 29 7.03 14.72 -3.52
N ALA A 30 8.19 15.08 -4.08
CA ALA A 30 8.61 16.47 -4.25
C ALA A 30 7.59 17.30 -5.04
N ASP A 31 7.49 18.58 -4.71
CA ASP A 31 6.51 19.46 -5.34
C ASP A 31 6.73 19.56 -6.86
N GLY A 32 5.64 19.52 -7.62
CA GLY A 32 5.66 19.49 -9.09
C GLY A 32 6.12 18.19 -9.76
N ALA A 33 6.77 17.26 -9.05
CA ALA A 33 7.27 16.01 -9.62
C ALA A 33 6.17 14.99 -9.90
N ARG A 34 6.47 14.00 -10.75
CA ARG A 34 5.57 12.91 -11.15
C ARG A 34 6.30 11.57 -11.22
N VAL A 35 5.56 10.50 -10.95
CA VAL A 35 5.99 9.13 -11.22
C VAL A 35 5.89 8.88 -12.72
N THR A 36 6.95 8.37 -13.34
CA THR A 36 7.05 8.11 -14.79
C THR A 36 7.07 6.63 -15.13
N SER A 37 7.46 5.76 -14.19
CA SER A 37 7.36 4.31 -14.33
C SER A 37 6.98 3.66 -12.99
N VAL A 38 6.26 2.54 -13.09
CA VAL A 38 5.86 1.69 -11.97
C VAL A 38 6.06 0.25 -12.41
N ASP A 39 7.03 -0.44 -11.80
CA ASP A 39 7.23 -1.87 -11.97
C ASP A 39 6.80 -2.59 -10.70
N ARG A 40 6.09 -3.72 -10.83
CA ARG A 40 5.48 -4.43 -9.70
C ARG A 40 5.98 -5.86 -9.62
N GLU A 41 6.42 -6.29 -8.44
CA GLU A 41 6.78 -7.69 -8.15
C GLU A 41 6.09 -8.18 -6.86
N PRO A 42 5.66 -9.45 -6.77
CA PRO A 42 5.14 -10.02 -5.52
C PRO A 42 6.21 -10.03 -4.42
N CYS A 43 5.84 -9.69 -3.18
CA CYS A 43 6.78 -9.61 -2.05
C CYS A 43 6.23 -10.16 -0.72
N GLY A 44 5.33 -11.14 -0.75
CA GLY A 44 4.76 -11.76 0.45
C GLY A 44 4.33 -13.21 0.22
N THR A 45 3.77 -13.84 1.24
CA THR A 45 3.31 -15.25 1.17
C THR A 45 1.88 -15.41 0.67
N GLY A 46 1.16 -14.31 0.42
CA GLY A 46 -0.16 -14.31 -0.26
C GLY A 46 -1.29 -15.02 0.48
N GLN A 47 -1.17 -15.27 1.79
CA GLN A 47 -2.14 -16.11 2.51
C GLN A 47 -3.48 -15.39 2.76
N LEU A 48 -3.42 -14.16 3.28
CA LEU A 48 -4.60 -13.36 3.65
C LEU A 48 -4.77 -12.11 2.77
N ALA A 49 -3.64 -11.55 2.35
CA ALA A 49 -3.55 -10.35 1.54
C ALA A 49 -2.39 -10.53 0.56
N ASP A 50 -2.53 -9.95 -0.62
CA ASP A 50 -1.47 -9.96 -1.61
C ASP A 50 -0.58 -8.75 -1.38
N SER A 51 0.73 -8.98 -1.37
CA SER A 51 1.74 -7.94 -1.13
C SER A 51 2.65 -7.82 -2.33
N TYR A 52 2.88 -6.59 -2.78
CA TYR A 52 3.73 -6.29 -3.91
C TYR A 52 4.72 -5.19 -3.55
N ARG A 53 5.96 -5.33 -4.03
CA ARG A 53 6.91 -4.24 -4.10
C ARG A 53 6.73 -3.52 -5.42
N PHE A 54 6.65 -2.20 -5.37
CA PHE A 54 6.65 -1.33 -6.53
C PHE A 54 7.99 -0.60 -6.62
N THR A 55 8.65 -0.69 -7.77
CA THR A 55 9.84 0.09 -8.12
C THR A 55 9.41 1.30 -8.95
N LEU A 56 9.88 2.49 -8.56
CA LEU A 56 9.35 3.76 -9.06
C LEU A 56 10.43 4.57 -9.81
N GLY A 57 10.06 5.03 -11.01
CA GLY A 57 10.78 6.05 -11.76
C GLY A 57 10.11 7.40 -11.65
N TYR A 58 10.89 8.48 -11.76
CA TYR A 58 10.42 9.85 -11.64
C TYR A 58 10.91 10.73 -12.79
N ASP A 59 10.19 11.81 -13.08
CA ASP A 59 10.61 12.86 -14.01
C ASP A 59 11.79 13.68 -13.48
N SER A 60 11.91 13.79 -12.16
CA SER A 60 13.05 14.35 -11.46
C SER A 60 13.72 13.28 -10.58
N PRO A 61 15.02 12.98 -10.78
CA PRO A 61 15.75 12.04 -9.93
C PRO A 61 15.66 12.41 -8.44
N GLY A 62 15.40 11.42 -7.58
CA GLY A 62 15.30 11.61 -6.13
C GLY A 62 14.04 12.34 -5.66
N ALA A 63 13.04 12.52 -6.52
CA ALA A 63 11.78 13.19 -6.14
C ALA A 63 10.91 12.40 -5.14
N GLY A 64 11.18 11.12 -4.93
CA GLY A 64 10.43 10.26 -4.02
C GLY A 64 11.18 8.94 -3.74
N PRO A 65 10.54 7.99 -3.04
CA PRO A 65 11.14 6.72 -2.69
C PRO A 65 11.42 5.87 -3.94
N GLY A 66 12.54 5.15 -3.98
CA GLY A 66 12.86 4.23 -5.08
C GLY A 66 11.94 3.01 -5.12
N THR A 67 11.50 2.54 -3.95
CA THR A 67 10.55 1.43 -3.80
C THR A 67 9.53 1.70 -2.70
N VAL A 68 8.36 1.10 -2.85
CA VAL A 68 7.27 1.10 -1.85
C VAL A 68 6.61 -0.29 -1.83
N VAL A 69 5.95 -0.63 -0.72
CA VAL A 69 5.20 -1.89 -0.59
C VAL A 69 3.71 -1.59 -0.56
N GLY A 70 2.93 -2.30 -1.38
CA GLY A 70 1.46 -2.25 -1.36
C GLY A 70 0.88 -3.59 -0.89
N LYS A 71 -0.11 -3.54 -0.02
CA LYS A 71 -0.96 -4.69 0.35
C LYS A 71 -2.39 -4.48 -0.12
N PHE A 72 -2.98 -5.55 -0.62
CA PHE A 72 -4.32 -5.58 -1.22
C PHE A 72 -5.10 -6.78 -0.72
N ALA A 73 -6.44 -6.72 -0.81
CA ALA A 73 -7.26 -7.91 -0.57
C ALA A 73 -6.86 -9.03 -1.52
N SER A 74 -6.80 -10.26 -1.00
CA SER A 74 -6.31 -11.42 -1.76
C SER A 74 -7.14 -11.67 -3.02
N GLU A 75 -6.51 -12.04 -4.13
CA GLU A 75 -7.19 -12.51 -5.35
C GLU A 75 -8.00 -13.79 -5.11
N ASP A 76 -7.64 -14.62 -4.12
CA ASP A 76 -8.42 -15.80 -3.73
C ASP A 76 -9.74 -15.40 -3.03
N PRO A 77 -10.91 -15.77 -3.59
CA PRO A 77 -12.20 -15.40 -3.01
C PRO A 77 -12.41 -15.91 -1.58
N ALA A 78 -11.88 -17.08 -1.23
CA ALA A 78 -12.03 -17.64 0.11
C ALA A 78 -11.21 -16.85 1.14
N SER A 79 -9.94 -16.55 0.83
CA SER A 79 -9.10 -15.68 1.66
C SER A 79 -9.68 -14.28 1.82
N ARG A 80 -10.21 -13.68 0.75
CA ARG A 80 -10.87 -12.35 0.81
C ARG A 80 -12.13 -12.36 1.66
N ALA A 81 -13.00 -13.37 1.51
CA ALA A 81 -14.20 -13.52 2.33
C ALA A 81 -13.84 -13.71 3.81
N PHE A 82 -12.79 -14.49 4.10
CA PHE A 82 -12.28 -14.66 5.45
C PHE A 82 -11.71 -13.36 6.02
N GLY A 83 -10.95 -12.59 5.24
CA GLY A 83 -10.43 -11.27 5.63
C GLY A 83 -11.53 -10.27 5.98
N GLN A 84 -12.61 -10.27 5.20
CA GLN A 84 -13.82 -9.47 5.48
C GLN A 84 -14.49 -9.89 6.80
N GLN A 85 -14.81 -11.18 6.95
CA GLN A 85 -15.55 -11.71 8.11
C GLN A 85 -14.77 -11.60 9.42
N SER A 86 -13.46 -11.84 9.38
CA SER A 86 -12.56 -11.70 10.53
C SER A 86 -12.32 -10.23 10.91
N GLY A 87 -12.50 -9.29 9.97
CA GLY A 87 -12.21 -7.87 10.16
C GLY A 87 -10.71 -7.55 10.17
N TYR A 88 -9.86 -8.45 9.67
CA TYR A 88 -8.40 -8.26 9.67
C TYR A 88 -7.96 -7.07 8.82
N TYR A 89 -8.53 -6.89 7.63
CA TYR A 89 -8.21 -5.73 6.76
C TYR A 89 -8.52 -4.41 7.47
N ARG A 90 -9.71 -4.30 8.06
CA ARG A 90 -10.12 -3.12 8.82
C ARG A 90 -9.21 -2.87 10.02
N THR A 91 -8.78 -3.92 10.70
CA THR A 91 -7.91 -3.82 11.87
C THR A 91 -6.52 -3.30 11.47
N GLU A 92 -5.93 -3.84 10.40
CA GLU A 92 -4.63 -3.40 9.88
C GLU A 92 -4.67 -1.93 9.42
N ILE A 93 -5.70 -1.55 8.65
CA ILE A 93 -5.84 -0.16 8.20
C ILE A 93 -6.03 0.80 9.38
N ARG A 94 -6.86 0.45 10.36
CA ARG A 94 -7.04 1.29 11.56
C ARG A 94 -5.78 1.37 12.42
N PHE A 95 -4.98 0.31 12.47
CA PHE A 95 -3.67 0.35 13.12
C PHE A 95 -2.78 1.43 12.48
N TYR A 96 -2.61 1.41 11.16
CA TYR A 96 -1.78 2.40 10.46
C TYR A 96 -2.36 3.83 10.49
N GLN A 97 -3.68 3.97 10.48
CA GLN A 97 -4.33 5.29 10.58
C GLN A 97 -4.27 5.90 11.99
N GLN A 98 -4.39 5.09 13.04
CA GLN A 98 -4.71 5.60 14.40
C GLN A 98 -3.63 5.31 15.44
N LEU A 99 -2.92 4.17 15.31
CA LEU A 99 -1.97 3.70 16.31
C LEU A 99 -0.52 3.90 15.88
N ALA A 100 -0.16 3.51 14.66
CA ALA A 100 1.22 3.64 14.15
C ALA A 100 1.80 5.05 14.32
N PRO A 101 1.07 6.16 14.04
CA PRO A 101 1.60 7.52 14.24
C PRO A 101 1.93 7.87 15.70
N ARG A 102 1.43 7.09 16.66
CA ARG A 102 1.66 7.27 18.11
C ARG A 102 2.79 6.41 18.65
N LEU A 103 3.34 5.50 17.83
CA LEU A 103 4.36 4.52 18.23
C LEU A 103 5.76 4.96 17.79
N SER A 104 6.19 6.17 18.17
CA SER A 104 7.47 6.76 17.73
C SER A 104 8.72 6.00 18.17
N ALA A 105 8.60 5.06 19.11
CA ALA A 105 9.71 4.24 19.61
C ALA A 105 9.83 2.88 18.88
N VAL A 106 8.94 2.56 17.94
CA VAL A 106 8.91 1.29 17.23
C VAL A 106 9.31 1.52 15.77
N ALA A 107 10.26 0.73 15.27
CA ALA A 107 10.60 0.73 13.86
C ALA A 107 9.49 0.01 13.07
N LEU A 108 8.59 0.79 12.49
CA LEU A 108 7.47 0.33 11.66
C LEU A 108 7.55 1.00 10.28
N PRO A 109 7.06 0.36 9.22
CA PRO A 109 6.84 1.06 7.96
C PRO A 109 5.90 2.26 8.14
N THR A 110 6.18 3.37 7.47
CA THR A 110 5.30 4.52 7.38
C THR A 110 4.22 4.26 6.34
N ALA A 111 2.95 4.36 6.73
CA ALA A 111 1.85 4.33 5.78
C ALA A 111 1.82 5.62 4.94
N LEU A 112 1.94 5.46 3.62
CA LEU A 112 1.81 6.51 2.61
C LEU A 112 0.34 6.66 2.19
N HIS A 113 -0.39 5.55 2.15
CA HIS A 113 -1.83 5.51 1.93
C HIS A 113 -2.43 4.29 2.63
N ALA A 114 -3.58 4.43 3.28
CA ALA A 114 -4.23 3.35 4.02
C ALA A 114 -5.74 3.56 3.98
N GLU A 115 -6.46 2.71 3.25
CA GLU A 115 -7.91 2.80 3.10
C GLU A 115 -8.52 1.39 3.02
N VAL A 116 -9.73 1.25 3.55
CA VAL A 116 -10.53 0.02 3.51
C VAL A 116 -11.93 0.41 3.06
N ALA A 117 -12.53 -0.38 2.17
CA ALA A 117 -13.90 -0.18 1.73
C ALA A 117 -14.88 -0.31 2.90
N ASP A 118 -16.04 0.33 2.79
CA ASP A 118 -17.04 0.37 3.87
C ASP A 118 -17.55 -1.04 4.26
N ASP A 119 -17.62 -1.95 3.29
CA ASP A 119 -18.00 -3.35 3.50
C ASP A 119 -16.85 -4.22 4.04
N GLY A 120 -15.64 -3.68 4.14
CA GLY A 120 -14.44 -4.37 4.60
C GLY A 120 -13.91 -5.44 3.64
N ALA A 121 -14.44 -5.57 2.43
CA ALA A 121 -14.04 -6.61 1.48
C ALA A 121 -12.75 -6.26 0.72
N GLU A 122 -12.52 -4.95 0.53
CA GLU A 122 -11.39 -4.42 -0.23
C GLU A 122 -10.59 -3.44 0.62
N PHE A 123 -9.28 -3.42 0.42
CA PHE A 123 -8.41 -2.45 1.07
C PHE A 123 -7.15 -2.22 0.24
N VAL A 124 -6.51 -1.08 0.48
CA VAL A 124 -5.17 -0.77 0.00
C VAL A 124 -4.36 -0.17 1.13
N LEU A 125 -3.17 -0.73 1.36
CA LEU A 125 -2.16 -0.20 2.28
C LEU A 125 -0.84 -0.03 1.52
N LEU A 126 -0.48 1.21 1.24
CA LEU A 126 0.81 1.58 0.66
C LEU A 126 1.73 2.09 1.77
N MET A 127 2.95 1.56 1.84
CA MET A 127 3.94 1.90 2.86
C MET A 127 5.31 2.11 2.22
N ASP A 128 6.20 2.80 2.95
CA ASP A 128 7.62 2.78 2.63
C ASP A 128 8.17 1.34 2.66
N ASP A 129 9.19 1.09 1.84
CA ASP A 129 9.88 -0.19 1.81
C ASP A 129 11.02 -0.17 2.83
N LEU A 130 11.05 -1.13 3.76
CA LEU A 130 12.10 -1.25 4.77
C LEU A 130 13.36 -1.94 4.25
N ALA A 131 13.54 -2.08 2.94
CA ALA A 131 14.77 -2.59 2.33
C ALA A 131 16.02 -1.88 2.92
N PRO A 132 17.08 -2.62 3.32
CA PRO A 132 17.37 -4.03 3.02
C PRO A 132 16.84 -5.04 4.04
N ALA A 133 15.82 -4.71 4.86
CA ALA A 133 15.21 -5.66 5.78
C ALA A 133 14.74 -6.91 5.02
N ARG A 134 15.14 -8.08 5.52
CA ARG A 134 14.82 -9.39 4.96
C ARG A 134 13.91 -10.15 5.92
N VAL A 135 13.06 -11.01 5.37
CA VAL A 135 12.35 -12.00 6.17
C VAL A 135 13.41 -12.84 6.90
N VAL A 136 13.35 -12.86 8.22
CA VAL A 136 14.05 -13.84 9.04
C VAL A 136 13.17 -15.09 9.10
N ASP A 137 13.78 -16.25 8.95
CA ASP A 137 13.13 -17.51 9.28
C ASP A 137 12.85 -17.53 10.79
N GLN A 138 11.59 -17.62 11.17
CA GLN A 138 11.17 -17.92 12.53
C GLN A 138 10.30 -19.16 12.55
#